data_AF-A0A381P2T6-F1
#
_entry.id   AF-A0A381P2T6-F1
#
_cell.length_a   1.000
_cell.length_b   1.000
_cell.length_c   1.000
_cell.angle_alpha   90.00
_cell.angle_beta   90.00
_cell.angle_gamma   90.00
#
_symmetry.space_group_name_H-M   'P 1'
#
loop_
_entity.id
_entity.type
_entity.pdbx_description
1 polymer ?
#
loop_
_entity_poly.entity_id
_entity_poly.type
_entity_poly.pdbx_seq_one_letter_code
_entity_poly.pdbx_strand_id
1 'polypeptide(L)'
;VHVDAGDRIARRSDRLLDLVVGALAVWTVVFHLARLVGLTRDPAFGLWVVATVALAVALARSKGGWAAVGGHGSAGRIPRTPVALGLVGAALLALVDVDGLWWPLAWLGLVGILAVAAAAIRAAGPTPATTVRAALHRTSRTAAVSVLVLAGLAALLALVMVRPDQDDVFVVNRSAWVEANDGVFPDRDTIFSDDVLPVERPPALATSVEALLGSTAAIGRVSAAALTHLGFGPLIAALAVLATWRLLRGLGARSAAAATWAGTVFLVLDGAVHGSFGNFFAGRSWQGKAVFLLLVVPTLWHHGAAYGRTGMRRHVVVLAAGVVAGLGLTSSSVLVAPPVVLAAVGATALDVGEPRRIARSVAAAAPALLAGCYALVAVPQRLGDAGAVLGFLDVRRFLDSGTEPIAMLEMVFGEGLAALVALAAALTAWAVVGSRGSRMVFLAGPVVVFGAFLAPGVLDVLDAAGEADAVAWRTLWVLPLPAMVGLVV
;
A
#
# COMPACT_ATOMS: atom_id res chain seq x y z
N VAL A 1 4.24 -37.08 1.25
CA VAL A 1 4.99 -35.79 1.26
C VAL A 1 4.66 -35.06 2.55
N HIS A 2 5.54 -35.08 3.55
CA HIS A 2 5.34 -34.31 4.78
C HIS A 2 5.38 -32.81 4.45
N VAL A 3 4.23 -32.16 4.61
CA VAL A 3 4.14 -30.71 4.57
C VAL A 3 4.82 -30.18 5.83
N ASP A 4 5.94 -29.50 5.65
CA ASP A 4 6.67 -28.84 6.73
C ASP A 4 5.73 -27.90 7.51
N ALA A 5 5.84 -27.89 8.84
CA ALA A 5 4.96 -27.13 9.71
C ALA A 5 5.04 -25.63 9.41
N GLY A 6 6.23 -25.11 9.04
CA GLY A 6 6.40 -23.70 8.69
C GLY A 6 5.65 -23.29 7.42
N ASP A 7 5.68 -24.11 6.36
CA ASP A 7 4.88 -23.87 5.14
C ASP A 7 3.38 -23.88 5.41
N ARG A 8 2.91 -24.69 6.38
CA ARG A 8 1.51 -24.72 6.79
C ARG A 8 1.12 -23.42 7.49
N ILE A 9 1.97 -22.91 8.38
CA ILE A 9 1.77 -21.62 9.04
C ILE A 9 1.71 -20.50 8.00
N ALA A 10 2.72 -20.42 7.12
CA ALA A 10 2.80 -19.44 6.06
C ALA A 10 1.53 -19.40 5.19
N ARG A 11 1.05 -20.56 4.72
CA ARG A 11 -0.19 -20.64 3.93
C ARG A 11 -1.44 -20.23 4.71
N ARG A 12 -1.50 -20.49 6.01
CA ARG A 12 -2.63 -20.06 6.86
C ARG A 12 -2.62 -18.54 7.02
N SER A 13 -1.44 -17.95 7.25
CA SER A 13 -1.26 -16.50 7.29
C SER A 13 -1.65 -15.86 5.95
N ASP A 14 -1.23 -16.43 4.81
CA ASP A 14 -1.58 -15.92 3.48
C ASP A 14 -3.10 -15.93 3.24
N ARG A 15 -3.78 -17.00 3.64
CA ARG A 15 -5.25 -17.10 3.56
C ARG A 15 -5.95 -16.12 4.50
N LEU A 16 -5.41 -15.90 5.69
CA LEU A 16 -5.95 -14.92 6.64
C LEU A 16 -5.89 -13.52 6.04
N LEU A 17 -4.76 -13.14 5.45
CA LEU A 17 -4.59 -11.83 4.81
C LEU A 17 -5.62 -11.60 3.70
N ASP A 18 -5.84 -12.59 2.84
CA ASP A 18 -6.83 -12.47 1.76
C ASP A 18 -8.27 -12.54 2.24
N LEU A 19 -8.54 -13.29 3.31
CA LEU A 19 -9.84 -13.24 3.96
C LEU A 19 -10.11 -11.85 4.51
N VAL A 20 -9.13 -11.22 5.18
CA VAL A 20 -9.28 -9.86 5.73
C VAL A 20 -9.47 -8.85 4.60
N VAL A 21 -8.62 -8.85 3.58
CA VAL A 21 -8.75 -7.92 2.45
C VAL A 21 -10.06 -8.14 1.70
N GLY A 22 -10.48 -9.39 1.48
CA GLY A 22 -11.74 -9.71 0.86
C GLY A 22 -12.95 -9.30 1.72
N ALA A 23 -12.89 -9.49 3.04
CA ALA A 23 -13.94 -9.07 3.97
C ALA A 23 -14.08 -7.54 4.00
N LEU A 24 -12.97 -6.80 3.97
CA LEU A 24 -12.98 -5.34 3.83
C LEU A 24 -13.59 -4.91 2.49
N ALA A 25 -13.24 -5.58 1.38
CA ALA A 25 -13.81 -5.29 0.06
C ALA A 25 -15.33 -5.53 0.02
N VAL A 26 -15.78 -6.65 0.58
CA VAL A 26 -17.20 -6.99 0.70
C VAL A 26 -17.92 -5.94 1.55
N TRP A 27 -17.32 -5.51 2.67
CA TRP A 27 -17.90 -4.44 3.49
C TRP A 27 -18.05 -3.15 2.71
N THR A 28 -17.02 -2.71 1.97
CA THR A 28 -17.09 -1.49 1.14
C THR A 28 -18.29 -1.56 0.20
N VAL A 29 -18.49 -2.68 -0.50
CA VAL A 29 -19.61 -2.87 -1.42
C VAL A 29 -20.95 -2.85 -0.68
N VAL A 30 -21.07 -3.62 0.41
CA VAL A 30 -22.29 -3.70 1.21
C VAL A 30 -22.66 -2.34 1.78
N PHE A 31 -21.70 -1.59 2.31
CA PHE A 31 -21.89 -0.25 2.85
C PHE A 31 -22.43 0.73 1.80
N HIS A 32 -21.82 0.79 0.61
CA HIS A 32 -22.29 1.69 -0.44
C HIS A 32 -23.65 1.28 -1.01
N LEU A 33 -23.91 -0.02 -1.15
CA LEU A 33 -25.23 -0.50 -1.56
C LEU A 33 -26.29 -0.21 -0.48
N ALA A 34 -25.95 -0.38 0.79
CA ALA A 34 -26.84 -0.08 1.90
C ALA A 34 -27.23 1.39 1.92
N ARG A 35 -26.27 2.30 1.76
CA ARG A 35 -26.53 3.74 1.62
C ARG A 35 -27.42 4.06 0.42
N LEU A 36 -27.18 3.41 -0.73
CA LEU A 36 -27.96 3.63 -1.94
C LEU A 36 -29.44 3.25 -1.78
N VAL A 37 -29.73 2.15 -1.07
CA VAL A 37 -31.10 1.64 -0.91
C VAL A 37 -31.74 1.98 0.43
N GLY A 38 -31.07 2.77 1.27
CA GLY A 38 -31.53 3.11 2.62
C GLY A 38 -31.59 1.92 3.57
N LEU A 39 -30.72 0.92 3.40
CA LEU A 39 -30.62 -0.22 4.32
C LEU A 39 -29.98 0.22 5.63
N THR A 40 -30.59 -0.18 6.75
CA THR A 40 -30.09 0.12 8.09
C THR A 40 -28.86 -0.70 8.47
N ARG A 41 -28.18 -0.28 9.54
CA ARG A 41 -26.92 -0.85 10.03
C ARG A 41 -26.93 -2.37 10.18
N ASP A 42 -27.87 -2.91 10.94
CA ASP A 42 -27.90 -4.32 11.36
C ASP A 42 -28.05 -5.32 10.19
N PRO A 43 -29.02 -5.15 9.26
CA PRO A 43 -29.11 -6.04 8.09
C PRO A 43 -27.92 -5.91 7.15
N ALA A 44 -27.34 -4.72 6.99
CA ALA A 44 -26.11 -4.54 6.22
C ALA A 44 -24.95 -5.33 6.86
N PHE A 45 -24.79 -5.24 8.18
CA PHE A 45 -23.79 -6.01 8.91
C PHE A 45 -24.03 -7.52 8.85
N GLY A 46 -25.29 -7.97 8.97
CA GLY A 46 -25.66 -9.38 8.81
C GLY A 46 -25.27 -9.93 7.44
N LEU A 47 -25.53 -9.17 6.37
CA LEU A 47 -25.12 -9.54 5.01
C LEU A 47 -23.60 -9.67 4.89
N TRP A 48 -22.85 -8.74 5.49
CA TRP A 48 -21.40 -8.79 5.50
C TRP A 48 -20.85 -10.00 6.25
N VAL A 49 -21.42 -10.36 7.42
CA VAL A 49 -21.03 -11.56 8.17
C VAL A 49 -21.24 -12.81 7.33
N VAL A 50 -22.43 -12.96 6.71
CA VAL A 50 -22.75 -14.13 5.87
C VAL A 50 -21.79 -14.22 4.68
N ALA A 51 -21.53 -13.11 3.98
CA ALA A 51 -20.62 -13.06 2.85
C ALA A 51 -19.17 -13.36 3.24
N THR A 52 -18.72 -12.89 4.41
CA THR A 52 -17.38 -13.15 4.95
C THR A 52 -17.21 -14.62 5.32
N VAL A 53 -18.22 -15.25 5.94
CA VAL A 53 -18.21 -16.69 6.24
C VAL A 53 -18.17 -17.51 4.94
N ALA A 54 -18.97 -17.15 3.94
CA ALA A 54 -18.96 -17.80 2.63
C ALA A 54 -17.58 -17.70 1.96
N LEU A 55 -16.95 -16.51 2.01
CA LEU A 55 -15.59 -16.29 1.52
C LEU A 55 -14.57 -17.16 2.28
N ALA A 56 -14.64 -17.22 3.61
CA ALA A 56 -13.74 -18.04 4.42
C ALA A 56 -13.85 -19.53 4.05
N VAL A 57 -15.07 -20.03 3.85
CA VAL A 57 -15.32 -21.41 3.41
C VAL A 57 -14.76 -21.65 2.00
N ALA A 58 -14.95 -20.71 1.08
CA ALA A 58 -14.39 -20.81 -0.28
C ALA A 58 -12.85 -20.85 -0.26
N LEU A 59 -12.21 -19.97 0.52
CA LEU A 59 -10.75 -19.93 0.68
C LEU A 59 -10.21 -21.20 1.34
N ALA A 60 -10.91 -21.76 2.33
CA ALA A 60 -10.53 -23.00 3.00
C ALA A 60 -10.59 -24.21 2.06
N ARG A 61 -11.58 -24.25 1.16
CA ARG A 61 -11.74 -25.29 0.13
C ARG A 61 -10.81 -25.11 -1.07
N SER A 62 -10.28 -23.91 -1.28
CA SER A 62 -9.36 -23.65 -2.38
C SER A 62 -8.06 -24.47 -2.24
N LYS A 63 -7.86 -25.42 -3.17
CA LYS A 63 -6.62 -26.19 -3.32
C LYS A 63 -5.52 -25.39 -4.04
N GLY A 64 -5.88 -24.22 -4.57
CA GLY A 64 -4.97 -23.33 -5.28
C GLY A 64 -3.82 -22.89 -4.37
N GLY A 65 -2.63 -23.46 -4.60
CA GLY A 65 -1.42 -23.03 -3.92
C GLY A 65 -1.16 -21.55 -4.21
N TRP A 66 -0.89 -20.79 -3.15
CA TRP A 66 -0.60 -19.35 -3.13
C TRP A 66 0.76 -18.99 -3.73
N ALA A 67 1.50 -20.02 -4.13
CA ALA A 67 2.84 -19.92 -4.67
C ALA A 67 2.80 -19.36 -6.09
N ALA A 68 2.87 -18.03 -6.23
CA ALA A 68 3.74 -17.47 -7.24
C ALA A 68 5.08 -17.15 -6.56
N VAL A 69 5.81 -18.20 -6.19
CA VAL A 69 7.19 -18.10 -5.71
C VAL A 69 7.97 -17.44 -6.84
N GLY A 70 8.48 -16.23 -6.61
CA GLY A 70 9.55 -15.72 -7.45
C GLY A 70 10.65 -16.78 -7.46
N GLY A 71 10.95 -17.33 -8.64
CA GLY A 71 11.95 -18.39 -8.74
C GLY A 71 13.27 -17.89 -8.16
N HIS A 72 13.89 -18.66 -7.27
CA HIS A 72 15.29 -18.46 -6.96
C HIS A 72 16.09 -18.93 -8.18
N GLY A 73 16.33 -18.01 -9.11
CA GLY A 73 17.45 -18.14 -10.01
C GLY A 73 18.40 -16.99 -9.75
N SER A 74 19.69 -17.25 -9.96
CA SER A 74 20.66 -16.18 -10.07
C SER A 74 20.45 -15.52 -11.42
N ALA A 75 19.88 -14.33 -11.47
CA ALA A 75 20.19 -13.43 -12.58
C ALA A 75 21.71 -13.12 -12.54
N GLY A 76 22.25 -12.63 -13.66
CA GLY A 76 23.66 -12.26 -13.74
C GLY A 76 24.10 -11.30 -12.63
N ARG A 77 25.42 -11.30 -12.36
CA ARG A 77 26.03 -10.35 -11.42
C ARG A 77 25.70 -8.92 -11.85
N ILE A 78 25.22 -8.11 -10.91
CA ILE A 78 24.96 -6.70 -11.15
C ILE A 78 26.29 -5.95 -10.95
N PRO A 79 26.66 -5.00 -11.84
CA PRO A 79 27.79 -4.12 -11.60
C PRO A 79 27.58 -3.27 -10.33
N ARG A 80 28.66 -2.87 -9.66
CA ARG A 80 28.58 -2.03 -8.46
C ARG A 80 28.12 -0.60 -8.75
N THR A 81 28.35 -0.13 -9.97
CA THR A 81 28.06 1.25 -10.42
C THR A 81 26.62 1.70 -10.17
N PRO A 82 25.55 1.00 -10.63
CA PRO A 82 24.17 1.42 -10.35
C PRO A 82 23.82 1.48 -8.86
N VAL A 83 24.43 0.62 -8.04
CA VAL A 83 24.23 0.64 -6.58
C VAL A 83 24.90 1.85 -5.96
N ALA A 84 26.16 2.13 -6.35
CA ALA A 84 26.88 3.31 -5.89
C ALA A 84 26.16 4.61 -6.28
N LEU A 85 25.66 4.69 -7.52
CA LEU A 85 24.85 5.81 -7.99
C LEU A 85 23.56 5.97 -7.17
N GLY A 86 22.87 4.87 -6.86
CA GLY A 86 21.69 4.89 -5.99
C GLY A 86 21.99 5.39 -4.57
N LEU A 87 23.11 4.99 -3.99
CA LEU A 87 23.55 5.46 -2.66
C LEU A 87 23.92 6.95 -2.68
N VAL A 88 24.61 7.42 -3.73
CA VAL A 88 24.93 8.84 -3.89
C VAL A 88 23.66 9.67 -4.09
N GLY A 89 22.71 9.20 -4.91
CA GLY A 89 21.41 9.87 -5.08
C GLY A 89 20.61 9.93 -3.78
N ALA A 90 20.62 8.85 -2.99
CA ALA A 90 19.99 8.84 -1.67
C ALA A 90 20.66 9.82 -0.70
N ALA A 91 21.99 9.90 -0.68
CA ALA A 91 22.73 10.85 0.14
C ALA A 91 22.46 12.30 -0.26
N LEU A 92 22.38 12.59 -1.57
CA LEU A 92 22.01 13.91 -2.07
C LEU A 92 20.62 14.30 -1.55
N LEU A 93 19.62 13.45 -1.76
CA LEU A 93 18.23 13.73 -1.34
C LEU A 93 18.02 13.79 0.19
N ALA A 94 18.88 13.13 0.97
CA ALA A 94 18.73 13.06 2.43
C ALA A 94 19.50 14.15 3.19
N LEU A 95 20.53 14.74 2.57
CA LEU A 95 21.50 15.61 3.23
C LEU A 95 21.66 16.98 2.55
N VAL A 96 21.16 17.13 1.34
CA VAL A 96 21.22 18.38 0.59
C VAL A 96 19.81 18.84 0.36
N ASP A 97 19.59 20.11 0.70
CA ASP A 97 18.36 20.83 0.43
C ASP A 97 18.30 21.17 -1.07
N VAL A 98 17.36 20.54 -1.79
CA VAL A 98 17.27 20.61 -3.26
C VAL A 98 15.93 21.20 -3.67
N ASP A 99 15.85 22.51 -3.51
CA ASP A 99 14.61 23.29 -3.70
C ASP A 99 14.58 24.06 -5.02
N GLY A 100 13.36 24.48 -5.39
CA GLY A 100 13.08 25.29 -6.57
C GLY A 100 13.76 24.80 -7.85
N LEU A 101 14.59 25.66 -8.44
CA LEU A 101 15.23 25.44 -9.75
C LEU A 101 16.20 24.26 -9.79
N TRP A 102 16.66 23.75 -8.63
CA TRP A 102 17.56 22.62 -8.57
C TRP A 102 16.82 21.27 -8.67
N TRP A 103 15.53 21.24 -8.32
CA TRP A 103 14.74 20.02 -8.35
C TRP A 103 14.69 19.36 -9.73
N PRO A 104 14.41 20.07 -10.85
CA PRO A 104 14.42 19.46 -12.18
C PRO A 104 15.75 18.78 -12.55
N LEU A 105 16.88 19.36 -12.12
CA LEU A 105 18.21 18.78 -12.36
C LEU A 105 18.43 17.52 -11.52
N ALA A 106 18.06 17.55 -10.24
CA ALA A 106 18.13 16.38 -9.37
C ALA A 106 17.19 15.27 -9.87
N TRP A 107 15.99 15.62 -10.31
CA TRP A 107 15.03 14.69 -10.90
C TRP A 107 15.58 14.02 -12.16
N LEU A 108 16.19 14.78 -13.09
CA LEU A 108 16.88 14.20 -14.26
C LEU A 108 18.01 13.24 -13.84
N GLY A 109 18.76 13.60 -12.79
CA GLY A 109 19.76 12.74 -12.17
C GLY A 109 19.14 11.42 -11.66
N LEU A 110 18.04 11.49 -10.92
CA LEU A 110 17.30 10.32 -10.42
C LEU A 110 16.78 9.44 -11.55
N VAL A 111 16.20 10.02 -12.60
CA VAL A 111 15.77 9.29 -13.79
C VAL A 111 16.96 8.59 -14.45
N GLY A 112 18.12 9.25 -14.53
CA GLY A 112 19.37 8.65 -15.00
C GLY A 112 19.81 7.46 -14.16
N ILE A 113 19.81 7.59 -12.82
CA ILE A 113 20.15 6.52 -11.87
C ILE A 113 19.23 5.31 -12.09
N LEU A 114 17.92 5.54 -12.17
CA LEU A 114 16.92 4.49 -12.37
C LEU A 114 17.02 3.84 -13.76
N ALA A 115 17.36 4.60 -14.80
CA ALA A 115 17.61 4.09 -16.14
C ALA A 115 18.86 3.19 -16.19
N VAL A 116 19.94 3.57 -15.50
CA VAL A 116 21.15 2.75 -15.36
C VAL A 116 20.85 1.47 -14.58
N ALA A 117 20.06 1.54 -13.51
CA ALA A 117 19.59 0.37 -12.78
C ALA A 117 18.76 -0.57 -13.69
N ALA A 118 17.80 -0.03 -14.45
CA ALA A 118 17.00 -0.80 -15.40
C ALA A 118 17.87 -1.45 -16.49
N ALA A 119 18.85 -0.72 -17.02
CA ALA A 119 19.82 -1.23 -18.00
C ALA A 119 20.66 -2.37 -17.40
N ALA A 120 21.14 -2.23 -16.16
CA ALA A 120 21.89 -3.26 -15.46
C ALA A 120 21.07 -4.54 -15.22
N ILE A 121 19.79 -4.40 -14.84
CA ILE A 121 18.87 -5.55 -14.70
C ILE A 121 18.65 -6.25 -16.04
N ARG A 122 18.48 -5.49 -17.13
CA ARG A 122 18.33 -6.06 -18.48
C ARG A 122 19.61 -6.78 -18.93
N ALA A 123 20.77 -6.18 -18.72
CA ALA A 123 22.07 -6.74 -19.07
C ALA A 123 22.42 -8.01 -18.27
N ALA A 124 21.93 -8.11 -17.02
CA ALA A 124 22.08 -9.32 -16.20
C ALA A 124 21.34 -10.55 -16.75
N GLY A 125 20.49 -10.37 -17.77
CA GLY A 125 19.83 -11.45 -18.49
C GLY A 125 18.61 -12.05 -17.77
N PRO A 126 17.81 -12.86 -18.46
CA PRO A 126 16.67 -13.55 -17.88
C PRO A 126 17.13 -14.52 -16.79
N THR A 127 16.28 -14.72 -15.78
CA THR A 127 16.54 -15.72 -14.74
C THR A 127 16.36 -17.11 -15.34
N PRO A 128 17.37 -18.01 -15.30
CA PRO A 128 17.21 -19.36 -15.80
C PRO A 128 16.04 -20.03 -15.09
N ALA A 129 15.19 -20.73 -15.84
CA ALA A 129 14.12 -21.56 -15.30
C ALA A 129 14.73 -22.78 -14.60
N THR A 130 15.48 -22.56 -13.52
CA THR A 130 15.79 -23.60 -12.55
C THR A 130 14.45 -24.13 -12.08
N THR A 131 14.28 -25.46 -12.15
CA THR A 131 13.01 -26.12 -11.89
C THR A 131 12.37 -25.51 -10.65
N VAL A 132 11.16 -24.97 -10.81
CA VAL A 132 10.33 -24.31 -9.78
C VAL A 132 10.23 -25.12 -8.47
N ARG A 133 10.58 -26.41 -8.53
CA ARG A 133 10.66 -27.37 -7.42
C ARG A 133 11.93 -27.28 -6.56
N ALA A 134 13.07 -26.87 -7.10
CA ALA A 134 14.36 -26.81 -6.40
C ALA A 134 14.56 -25.52 -5.59
N ALA A 135 13.84 -24.46 -5.94
CA ALA A 135 13.93 -23.12 -5.36
C ALA A 135 12.84 -22.81 -4.30
N LEU A 136 12.11 -23.82 -3.82
CA LEU A 136 11.27 -23.66 -2.64
C LEU A 136 12.20 -23.69 -1.43
N HIS A 137 12.70 -22.55 -0.99
CA HIS A 137 13.04 -22.43 0.44
C HIS A 137 11.73 -22.62 1.19
N ARG A 138 11.53 -23.85 1.67
CA ARG A 138 10.46 -24.15 2.62
C ARG A 138 10.66 -23.21 3.78
N THR A 139 9.58 -22.56 4.17
CA THR A 139 9.62 -21.75 5.37
C THR A 139 9.83 -22.72 6.52
N SER A 140 10.98 -22.64 7.20
CA SER A 140 11.22 -23.48 8.36
C SER A 140 10.20 -23.17 9.45
N ARG A 141 9.89 -24.15 10.31
CA ARG A 141 9.00 -23.94 11.45
C ARG A 141 9.48 -22.79 12.34
N THR A 142 10.79 -22.70 12.59
CA THR A 142 11.38 -21.64 13.42
C THR A 142 11.20 -20.26 12.81
N ALA A 143 11.44 -20.11 11.50
CA ALA A 143 11.24 -18.84 10.79
C ALA A 143 9.75 -18.43 10.75
N ALA A 144 8.84 -19.39 10.58
CA ALA A 144 7.42 -19.10 10.62
C ALA A 144 6.95 -18.66 12.01
N VAL A 145 7.38 -19.38 13.06
CA VAL A 145 7.03 -19.05 14.45
C VAL A 145 7.64 -17.72 14.86
N SER A 146 8.88 -17.40 14.46
CA SER A 146 9.50 -16.12 14.81
C SER A 146 8.75 -14.92 14.22
N VAL A 147 8.18 -15.04 13.02
CA VAL A 147 7.34 -13.99 12.43
C VAL A 147 5.98 -13.89 13.14
N LEU A 148 5.39 -15.01 13.59
CA LEU A 148 4.17 -14.94 14.40
C LEU A 148 4.42 -14.27 15.75
N VAL A 149 5.58 -14.53 16.38
CA VAL A 149 6.00 -13.83 17.59
C VAL A 149 6.16 -12.34 17.32
N LEU A 150 6.83 -11.96 16.23
CA LEU A 150 6.95 -10.56 15.82
C LEU A 150 5.59 -9.88 15.61
N ALA A 151 4.64 -10.57 14.97
CA ALA A 151 3.28 -10.06 14.79
C ALA A 151 2.57 -9.84 16.15
N GLY A 152 2.75 -10.75 17.11
CA GLY A 152 2.26 -10.58 18.48
C GLY A 152 2.92 -9.41 19.22
N LEU A 153 4.22 -9.22 19.04
CA LEU A 153 4.95 -8.06 19.59
C LEU A 153 4.49 -6.75 18.96
N ALA A 154 4.18 -6.73 17.67
CA ALA A 154 3.64 -5.55 16.99
C ALA A 154 2.23 -5.19 17.52
N ALA A 155 1.37 -6.19 17.75
CA ALA A 155 0.07 -5.97 18.40
C ALA A 155 0.23 -5.43 19.83
N LEU A 156 1.15 -6.00 20.61
CA LEU A 156 1.45 -5.51 21.96
C LEU A 156 1.98 -4.07 21.92
N LEU A 157 2.87 -3.75 20.99
CA LEU A 157 3.39 -2.39 20.82
C LEU A 157 2.25 -1.41 20.51
N ALA A 158 1.32 -1.76 19.63
CA ALA A 158 0.15 -0.94 19.32
C ALA A 158 -0.78 -0.72 20.53
N LEU A 159 -0.87 -1.69 21.46
CA LEU A 159 -1.65 -1.54 22.70
C LEU A 159 -1.00 -0.58 23.70
N VAL A 160 0.34 -0.55 23.76
CA VAL A 160 1.07 0.22 24.78
C VAL A 160 1.46 1.60 24.25
N MET A 161 1.55 1.78 22.93
CA MET A 161 1.94 3.04 22.31
C MET A 161 0.75 4.01 22.24
N VAL A 162 0.71 4.95 23.19
CA VAL A 162 -0.28 6.02 23.23
C VAL A 162 0.22 7.22 22.44
N ARG A 163 -0.40 7.51 21.30
CA ARG A 163 -0.11 8.70 20.49
C ARG A 163 -1.42 9.36 20.03
N PRO A 164 -1.93 10.36 20.77
CA PRO A 164 -3.13 11.08 20.39
C PRO A 164 -2.97 11.72 19.01
N ASP A 165 -4.01 11.66 18.18
CA ASP A 165 -3.99 12.18 16.82
C ASP A 165 -5.29 12.95 16.53
N GLN A 166 -5.22 14.00 15.72
CA GLN A 166 -6.41 14.78 15.40
C GLN A 166 -7.46 13.97 14.62
N ASP A 167 -7.06 12.88 13.93
CA ASP A 167 -7.99 11.99 13.26
C ASP A 167 -8.91 11.21 14.22
N ASP A 168 -8.58 11.16 15.52
CA ASP A 168 -9.42 10.53 16.55
C ASP A 168 -10.84 11.12 16.51
N VAL A 169 -10.93 12.44 16.41
CA VAL A 169 -12.20 13.18 16.37
C VAL A 169 -13.02 12.82 15.14
N PHE A 170 -12.39 12.46 14.02
CA PHE A 170 -13.11 12.18 12.78
C PHE A 170 -13.49 10.71 12.60
N VAL A 171 -12.55 9.81 12.89
CA VAL A 171 -12.69 8.38 12.60
C VAL A 171 -13.47 7.67 13.72
N VAL A 172 -13.16 8.01 14.98
CA VAL A 172 -13.81 7.39 16.14
C VAL A 172 -15.22 7.95 16.33
N ASN A 173 -15.44 9.25 16.08
CA ASN A 173 -16.78 9.87 16.16
C ASN A 173 -17.77 9.16 15.25
N ARG A 174 -17.44 8.96 13.97
CA ARG A 174 -18.37 8.30 13.03
C ARG A 174 -18.66 6.86 13.44
N SER A 175 -17.65 6.16 13.95
CA SER A 175 -17.82 4.81 14.48
C SER A 175 -18.74 4.79 15.71
N ALA A 176 -18.58 5.73 16.63
CA ALA A 176 -19.42 5.88 17.82
C ALA A 176 -20.87 6.30 17.48
N TRP A 177 -21.05 7.13 16.45
CA TRP A 177 -22.39 7.49 15.98
C TRP A 177 -23.12 6.26 15.43
N VAL A 178 -22.45 5.45 14.60
CA VAL A 178 -23.03 4.20 14.05
C VAL A 178 -23.24 3.15 15.14
N GLU A 179 -22.41 3.13 16.19
CA GLU A 179 -22.63 2.29 17.36
C GLU A 179 -23.96 2.65 18.06
N ALA A 180 -24.17 3.95 18.30
CA ALA A 180 -25.32 4.45 19.05
C ALA A 180 -26.64 4.44 18.25
N ASN A 181 -26.57 4.52 16.91
CA ASN A 181 -27.73 4.62 16.04
C ASN A 181 -27.91 3.35 15.19
N ASP A 182 -29.13 2.80 15.19
CA ASP A 182 -29.50 1.61 14.40
C ASP A 182 -30.11 1.94 13.03
N GLY A 183 -30.13 3.24 12.67
CA GLY A 183 -30.67 3.76 11.43
C GLY A 183 -29.80 3.54 10.19
N VAL A 184 -30.07 4.34 9.16
CA VAL A 184 -29.24 4.39 7.94
C VAL A 184 -27.87 4.97 8.28
N PHE A 185 -26.84 4.55 7.56
CA PHE A 185 -25.50 5.11 7.76
C PHE A 185 -25.49 6.63 7.51
N PRO A 186 -24.72 7.39 8.30
CA PRO A 186 -24.73 8.85 8.24
C PRO A 186 -24.11 9.32 6.93
N ASP A 187 -24.71 10.35 6.34
CA ASP A 187 -24.31 10.95 5.06
C ASP A 187 -23.74 12.36 5.25
N ARG A 188 -23.98 12.94 6.42
CA ARG A 188 -23.76 14.33 6.78
C ARG A 188 -22.83 14.39 8.00
N ASP A 189 -22.62 15.59 8.52
CA ASP A 189 -21.73 15.80 9.66
C ASP A 189 -22.27 15.14 10.93
N THR A 190 -21.42 14.42 11.66
CA THR A 190 -21.72 13.75 12.94
C THR A 190 -20.91 14.31 14.11
N ILE A 191 -20.10 15.36 13.87
CA ILE A 191 -19.22 15.96 14.88
C ILE A 191 -19.88 17.16 15.53
N PHE A 192 -20.39 18.09 14.72
CA PHE A 192 -21.00 19.35 15.17
C PHE A 192 -22.52 19.34 15.06
N SER A 193 -23.08 18.38 14.31
CA SER A 193 -24.50 18.16 14.17
C SER A 193 -24.84 16.67 14.18
N ASP A 194 -26.11 16.35 14.40
CA ASP A 194 -26.61 14.97 14.37
C ASP A 194 -27.08 14.61 12.96
N ASP A 195 -26.13 14.47 12.03
CA ASP A 195 -26.38 14.18 10.60
C ASP A 195 -27.21 15.27 9.90
N VAL A 196 -27.06 16.55 10.29
CA VAL A 196 -27.85 17.68 9.76
C VAL A 196 -27.03 18.62 8.87
N LEU A 197 -25.85 19.02 9.30
CA LEU A 197 -24.99 19.95 8.56
C LEU A 197 -24.22 19.22 7.45
N PRO A 198 -23.93 19.88 6.32
CA PRO A 198 -23.10 19.27 5.28
C PRO A 198 -21.71 18.94 5.84
N VAL A 199 -21.12 17.84 5.37
CA VAL A 199 -19.72 17.50 5.70
C VAL A 199 -18.79 18.51 5.03
N GLU A 200 -17.85 19.10 5.77
CA GLU A 200 -16.83 20.03 5.24
C GLU A 200 -15.70 19.34 4.44
N ARG A 201 -15.90 18.09 4.01
CA ARG A 201 -14.89 17.34 3.26
C ARG A 201 -15.17 17.45 1.75
N PRO A 202 -14.11 17.46 0.92
CA PRO A 202 -14.28 17.38 -0.52
C PRO A 202 -15.15 16.19 -0.91
N PRO A 203 -15.98 16.32 -1.97
CA PRO A 203 -16.84 15.23 -2.41
C PRO A 203 -15.98 14.07 -2.91
N ALA A 204 -15.88 13.06 -2.06
CA ALA A 204 -15.17 11.82 -2.30
C ALA A 204 -16.06 10.65 -1.90
N LEU A 205 -15.72 9.46 -2.39
CA LEU A 205 -16.36 8.23 -1.92
C LEU A 205 -16.19 8.14 -0.39
N ALA A 206 -17.31 8.02 0.34
CA ALA A 206 -17.24 7.93 1.80
C ALA A 206 -16.49 6.67 2.24
N THR A 207 -15.61 6.81 3.23
CA THR A 207 -14.95 5.67 3.86
C THR A 207 -15.98 4.82 4.61
N SER A 208 -15.78 3.52 4.58
CA SER A 208 -16.71 2.52 5.13
C SER A 208 -16.19 1.88 6.42
N VAL A 209 -14.88 1.95 6.69
CA VAL A 209 -14.27 1.25 7.83
C VAL A 209 -14.81 1.71 9.18
N GLU A 210 -15.13 3.01 9.31
CA GLU A 210 -15.75 3.56 10.52
C GLU A 210 -17.12 2.93 10.77
N ALA A 211 -17.92 2.76 9.71
CA ALA A 211 -19.21 2.11 9.81
C ALA A 211 -19.08 0.62 10.17
N LEU A 212 -18.03 -0.07 9.71
CA LEU A 212 -17.76 -1.46 10.10
C LEU A 212 -17.47 -1.54 11.60
N LEU A 213 -16.61 -0.66 12.10
CA LEU A 213 -16.23 -0.61 13.51
C LEU A 213 -17.43 -0.27 14.40
N GLY A 214 -18.22 0.74 14.03
CA GLY A 214 -19.45 1.09 14.76
C GLY A 214 -20.48 -0.05 14.78
N SER A 215 -20.70 -0.72 13.64
CA SER A 215 -21.63 -1.87 13.57
C SER A 215 -21.15 -3.06 14.41
N THR A 216 -19.84 -3.33 14.38
CA THR A 216 -19.23 -4.40 15.19
C THR A 216 -19.29 -4.07 16.68
N ALA A 217 -19.07 -2.80 17.05
CA ALA A 217 -19.15 -2.31 18.42
C ALA A 217 -20.56 -2.47 19.00
N ALA A 218 -21.58 -2.06 18.25
CA ALA A 218 -22.99 -2.19 18.65
C ALA A 218 -23.37 -3.66 18.96
N ILE A 219 -23.02 -4.58 18.06
CA ILE A 219 -23.34 -6.01 18.23
C ILE A 219 -22.49 -6.65 19.33
N GLY A 220 -21.21 -6.29 19.40
CA GLY A 220 -20.29 -6.77 20.42
C GLY A 220 -20.55 -6.20 21.82
N ARG A 221 -21.41 -5.18 21.94
CA ARG A 221 -21.69 -4.43 23.18
C ARG A 221 -20.41 -3.89 23.82
N VAL A 222 -19.51 -3.39 22.98
CA VAL A 222 -18.28 -2.71 23.37
C VAL A 222 -18.26 -1.33 22.74
N SER A 223 -17.63 -0.34 23.37
CA SER A 223 -17.55 0.99 22.76
C SER A 223 -16.73 0.97 21.48
N ALA A 224 -17.13 1.77 20.49
CA ALA A 224 -16.41 1.90 19.23
C ALA A 224 -14.97 2.36 19.47
N ALA A 225 -14.76 3.26 20.44
CA ALA A 225 -13.43 3.70 20.85
C ALA A 225 -12.57 2.54 21.38
N ALA A 226 -13.12 1.68 22.27
CA ALA A 226 -12.40 0.53 22.79
C ALA A 226 -12.12 -0.50 21.68
N LEU A 227 -13.08 -0.78 20.82
CA LEU A 227 -12.87 -1.69 19.69
C LEU A 227 -11.79 -1.17 18.74
N THR A 228 -11.78 0.13 18.45
CA THR A 228 -10.83 0.76 17.53
C THR A 228 -9.39 0.67 18.07
N HIS A 229 -9.19 1.05 19.33
CA HIS A 229 -7.85 1.14 19.91
C HIS A 229 -7.34 -0.17 20.50
N LEU A 230 -8.20 -0.96 21.16
CA LEU A 230 -7.79 -2.16 21.88
C LEU A 230 -7.98 -3.45 21.05
N GLY A 231 -8.77 -3.39 19.98
CA GLY A 231 -9.00 -4.52 19.09
C GLY A 231 -8.39 -4.30 17.70
N PHE A 232 -8.90 -3.31 16.98
CA PHE A 232 -8.62 -3.11 15.56
C PHE A 232 -7.17 -2.69 15.29
N GLY A 233 -6.66 -1.64 15.96
CA GLY A 233 -5.27 -1.21 15.81
C GLY A 233 -4.24 -2.34 16.02
N PRO A 234 -4.26 -3.05 17.16
CA PRO A 234 -3.37 -4.18 17.42
C PRO A 234 -3.48 -5.30 16.38
N LEU A 235 -4.71 -5.60 15.92
CA LEU A 235 -4.91 -6.56 14.84
C LEU A 235 -4.23 -6.11 13.55
N ILE A 236 -4.38 -4.85 13.15
CA ILE A 236 -3.76 -4.31 11.95
C ILE A 236 -2.23 -4.31 12.06
N ALA A 237 -1.66 -3.94 13.20
CA ALA A 237 -0.21 -3.98 13.42
C ALA A 237 0.35 -5.40 13.26
N ALA A 238 -0.34 -6.43 13.78
CA ALA A 238 0.03 -7.82 13.55
C ALA A 238 -0.10 -8.23 12.08
N LEU A 239 -1.19 -7.85 11.41
CA LEU A 239 -1.42 -8.17 10.00
C LEU A 239 -0.41 -7.50 9.07
N ALA A 240 0.05 -6.28 9.39
CA ALA A 240 1.09 -5.58 8.65
C ALA A 240 2.42 -6.35 8.60
N VAL A 241 2.81 -6.96 9.73
CA VAL A 241 3.98 -7.85 9.80
C VAL A 241 3.78 -9.05 8.87
N LEU A 242 2.61 -9.69 8.91
CA LEU A 242 2.31 -10.84 8.06
C LEU A 242 2.24 -10.47 6.57
N ALA A 243 1.72 -9.29 6.23
CA ALA A 243 1.64 -8.78 4.87
C ALA A 243 3.03 -8.54 4.28
N THR A 244 3.92 -7.91 5.06
CA THR A 244 5.33 -7.69 4.70
C THR A 244 6.06 -9.02 4.51
N TRP A 245 5.84 -9.98 5.43
CA TRP A 245 6.43 -11.32 5.32
C TRP A 245 5.97 -12.07 4.07
N ARG A 246 4.67 -12.00 3.74
CA ARG A 246 4.13 -12.59 2.51
C ARG A 246 4.76 -11.95 1.27
N LEU A 247 4.89 -10.63 1.24
CA LEU A 247 5.51 -9.93 0.12
C LEU A 247 6.95 -10.37 -0.08
N LEU A 248 7.76 -10.36 0.98
CA LEU A 248 9.17 -10.76 0.95
C LEU A 248 9.35 -12.23 0.54
N ARG A 249 8.51 -13.14 1.05
CA ARG A 249 8.48 -14.55 0.60
C ARG A 249 8.12 -14.65 -0.89
N GLY A 250 7.10 -13.91 -1.33
CA GLY A 250 6.63 -13.92 -2.72
C GLY A 250 7.64 -13.38 -3.73
N LEU A 251 8.54 -12.50 -3.29
CA LEU A 251 9.59 -11.91 -4.12
C LEU A 251 10.95 -12.62 -4.00
N GLY A 252 11.05 -13.70 -3.22
CA GLY A 252 12.25 -14.53 -3.15
C GLY A 252 13.37 -13.91 -2.31
N ALA A 253 13.04 -13.25 -1.20
CA ALA A 253 14.02 -12.84 -0.20
C ALA A 253 14.79 -14.06 0.34
N ARG A 254 16.12 -13.96 0.46
CA ARG A 254 16.98 -15.07 0.95
C ARG A 254 16.55 -15.58 2.33
N SER A 255 16.28 -14.65 3.24
CA SER A 255 15.64 -14.92 4.53
C SER A 255 14.46 -13.96 4.71
N ALA A 256 13.29 -14.36 4.22
CA ALA A 256 12.10 -13.52 4.33
C ALA A 256 11.74 -13.18 5.79
N ALA A 257 12.01 -14.08 6.74
CA ALA A 257 11.77 -13.81 8.16
C ALA A 257 12.73 -12.73 8.70
N ALA A 258 14.04 -12.83 8.43
CA ALA A 258 14.99 -11.82 8.87
C ALA A 258 14.71 -10.45 8.23
N ALA A 259 14.37 -10.43 6.94
CA ALA A 259 13.98 -9.20 6.25
C ALA A 259 12.68 -8.60 6.83
N THR A 260 11.73 -9.44 7.28
CA THR A 260 10.52 -8.95 7.96
C THR A 260 10.87 -8.30 9.31
N TRP A 261 11.79 -8.91 10.07
CA TRP A 261 12.29 -8.34 11.32
C TRP A 261 12.96 -6.99 11.08
N ALA A 262 13.90 -6.90 10.14
CA ALA A 262 14.59 -5.65 9.81
C ALA A 262 13.62 -4.57 9.34
N GLY A 263 12.66 -4.90 8.47
CA GLY A 263 11.61 -3.98 8.02
C GLY A 263 10.69 -3.52 9.16
N THR A 264 10.39 -4.38 10.13
CA THR A 264 9.57 -4.02 11.30
C THR A 264 10.34 -3.15 12.28
N VAL A 265 11.63 -3.43 12.51
CA VAL A 265 12.51 -2.56 13.31
C VAL A 265 12.60 -1.17 12.68
N PHE A 266 12.74 -1.09 11.36
CA PHE A 266 12.66 0.18 10.64
C PHE A 266 11.35 0.92 10.94
N LEU A 267 10.19 0.26 10.82
CA LEU A 267 8.90 0.89 11.13
C LEU A 267 8.81 1.40 12.58
N VAL A 268 9.41 0.70 13.54
CA VAL A 268 9.44 1.16 14.93
C VAL A 268 10.31 2.41 15.10
N LEU A 269 11.44 2.50 14.38
CA LEU A 269 12.38 3.61 14.46
C LEU A 269 11.97 4.84 13.63
N ASP A 270 11.28 4.62 12.51
CA ASP A 270 10.83 5.64 11.55
C ASP A 270 9.65 6.49 12.06
N GLY A 271 9.06 6.15 13.20
CA GLY A 271 7.79 6.70 13.67
C GLY A 271 7.79 8.18 14.09
N ALA A 272 8.91 8.90 14.05
CA ALA A 272 8.97 10.29 14.53
C ALA A 272 8.17 11.26 13.63
N VAL A 273 8.37 11.17 12.32
CA VAL A 273 7.84 12.12 11.32
C VAL A 273 6.36 11.84 11.03
N HIS A 274 5.57 12.89 10.78
CA HIS A 274 4.12 12.75 10.62
C HIS A 274 3.71 11.84 9.44
N GLY A 275 4.33 12.01 8.27
CA GLY A 275 4.00 11.23 7.07
C GLY A 275 4.69 9.87 6.98
N SER A 276 5.52 9.51 7.97
CA SER A 276 6.38 8.34 7.90
C SER A 276 5.60 7.02 7.96
N PHE A 277 6.19 5.97 7.39
CA PHE A 277 5.58 4.64 7.41
C PHE A 277 5.49 4.11 8.84
N GLY A 278 6.50 4.40 9.67
CA GLY A 278 6.52 4.05 11.07
C GLY A 278 5.40 4.68 11.90
N ASN A 279 5.01 5.92 11.58
CA ASN A 279 3.92 6.59 12.29
C ASN A 279 2.58 5.85 12.11
N PHE A 280 2.35 5.29 10.91
CA PHE A 280 1.16 4.48 10.62
C PHE A 280 1.23 3.06 11.19
N PHE A 281 2.39 2.60 11.67
CA PHE A 281 2.60 1.19 12.00
C PHE A 281 1.94 0.73 13.30
N ALA A 282 2.32 1.31 14.44
CA ALA A 282 1.78 0.89 15.73
C ALA A 282 0.84 1.95 16.31
N GLY A 283 1.26 3.21 16.36
CA GLY A 283 0.52 4.30 17.04
C GLY A 283 -0.75 4.76 16.31
N ARG A 284 -0.83 4.55 14.99
CA ARG A 284 -1.99 4.93 14.16
C ARG A 284 -2.54 3.78 13.32
N SER A 285 -2.19 2.55 13.68
CA SER A 285 -2.60 1.32 12.99
C SER A 285 -4.12 1.16 12.84
N TRP A 286 -4.88 1.78 13.73
CA TRP A 286 -6.34 1.77 13.77
C TRP A 286 -7.00 2.63 12.68
N GLN A 287 -6.23 3.51 12.01
CA GLN A 287 -6.75 4.39 10.96
C GLN A 287 -6.90 3.64 9.63
N GLY A 288 -7.97 3.93 8.88
CA GLY A 288 -8.20 3.32 7.56
C GLY A 288 -7.02 3.49 6.59
N LYS A 289 -6.40 4.67 6.56
CA LYS A 289 -5.20 4.95 5.76
C LYS A 289 -3.97 4.10 6.16
N ALA A 290 -3.80 3.79 7.45
CA ALA A 290 -2.76 2.90 7.92
C ALA A 290 -3.01 1.45 7.46
N VAL A 291 -4.26 0.99 7.55
CA VAL A 291 -4.67 -0.32 7.02
C VAL A 291 -4.37 -0.41 5.52
N PHE A 292 -4.72 0.62 4.77
CA PHE A 292 -4.44 0.66 3.34
C PHE A 292 -2.93 0.56 3.05
N LEU A 293 -2.12 1.39 3.72
CA LEU A 293 -0.66 1.44 3.55
C LEU A 293 0.03 0.12 3.92
N LEU A 294 -0.32 -0.46 5.06
CA LEU A 294 0.47 -1.54 5.68
C LEU A 294 -0.06 -2.94 5.37
N LEU A 295 -1.34 -3.04 4.98
CA LEU A 295 -1.98 -4.31 4.63
C LEU A 295 -2.33 -4.37 3.14
N VAL A 296 -3.05 -3.39 2.61
CA VAL A 296 -3.57 -3.45 1.23
C VAL A 296 -2.45 -3.25 0.21
N VAL A 297 -1.61 -2.23 0.34
CA VAL A 297 -0.52 -1.96 -0.63
C VAL A 297 0.43 -3.16 -0.78
N PRO A 298 0.95 -3.80 0.30
CA PRO A 298 1.74 -5.03 0.16
C PRO A 298 0.97 -6.19 -0.50
N THR A 299 -0.35 -6.27 -0.27
CA THR A 299 -1.24 -7.25 -0.94
C THR A 299 -1.29 -7.01 -2.45
N LEU A 300 -1.45 -5.75 -2.87
CA LEU A 300 -1.48 -5.35 -4.27
C LEU A 300 -0.14 -5.65 -4.96
N TRP A 301 0.99 -5.32 -4.33
CA TRP A 301 2.31 -5.69 -4.84
C TRP A 301 2.48 -7.21 -4.99
N HIS A 302 2.08 -7.97 -3.98
CA HIS A 302 2.20 -9.43 -3.99
C HIS A 302 1.37 -10.06 -5.12
N HIS A 303 0.08 -9.73 -5.20
CA HIS A 303 -0.80 -10.32 -6.22
C HIS A 303 -0.59 -9.74 -7.62
N GLY A 304 -0.15 -8.48 -7.73
CA GLY A 304 0.22 -7.85 -8.99
C GLY A 304 1.41 -8.54 -9.62
N ALA A 305 2.48 -8.72 -8.84
CA ALA A 305 3.65 -9.49 -9.28
C ALA A 305 3.30 -10.95 -9.59
N ALA A 306 2.42 -11.58 -8.80
CA ALA A 306 1.97 -12.94 -9.04
C ALA A 306 1.15 -13.07 -10.34
N TYR A 307 0.25 -12.11 -10.62
CA TYR A 307 -0.55 -12.09 -11.84
C TYR A 307 0.31 -11.83 -13.07
N GLY A 308 1.20 -10.84 -13.03
CA GLY A 308 2.07 -10.54 -14.17
C GLY A 308 2.97 -11.74 -14.52
N ARG A 309 3.47 -12.50 -13.53
CA ARG A 309 4.19 -13.77 -13.76
C ARG A 309 3.31 -14.88 -14.32
N THR A 310 2.16 -15.14 -13.71
CA THR A 310 1.41 -16.40 -13.93
C THR A 310 0.20 -16.29 -14.84
N GLY A 311 -0.35 -15.10 -15.03
CA GLY A 311 -1.60 -14.86 -15.74
C GLY A 311 -2.85 -15.41 -15.05
N MET A 312 -2.74 -15.94 -13.83
CA MET A 312 -3.87 -16.57 -13.14
C MET A 312 -4.94 -15.55 -12.74
N ARG A 313 -6.18 -15.75 -13.21
CA ARG A 313 -7.32 -14.85 -12.98
C ARG A 313 -7.61 -14.59 -11.50
N ARG A 314 -7.36 -15.56 -10.62
CA ARG A 314 -7.54 -15.41 -9.17
C ARG A 314 -6.81 -14.17 -8.62
N HIS A 315 -5.63 -13.86 -9.14
CA HIS A 315 -4.85 -12.72 -8.67
C HIS A 315 -5.46 -11.40 -9.13
N VAL A 316 -6.10 -11.36 -10.30
CA VAL A 316 -6.88 -10.19 -10.75
C VAL A 316 -8.08 -9.95 -9.85
N VAL A 317 -8.78 -11.03 -9.43
CA VAL A 317 -9.90 -10.91 -8.50
C VAL A 317 -9.45 -10.36 -7.15
N VAL A 318 -8.35 -10.88 -6.59
CA VAL A 318 -7.81 -10.38 -5.32
C VAL A 318 -7.29 -8.94 -5.46
N LEU A 319 -6.69 -8.58 -6.60
CA LEU A 319 -6.31 -7.19 -6.89
C LEU A 319 -7.53 -6.26 -6.89
N ALA A 320 -8.61 -6.64 -7.58
CA ALA A 320 -9.84 -5.87 -7.62
C ALA A 320 -10.46 -5.73 -6.22
N ALA A 321 -10.48 -6.83 -5.44
CA ALA A 321 -10.91 -6.79 -4.05
C ALA A 321 -10.02 -5.86 -3.20
N GLY A 322 -8.70 -5.92 -3.36
CA GLY A 322 -7.77 -5.02 -2.67
C GLY A 322 -7.99 -3.55 -3.00
N VAL A 323 -8.24 -3.22 -4.28
CA VAL A 323 -8.59 -1.85 -4.71
C VAL A 323 -9.90 -1.39 -4.08
N VAL A 324 -10.94 -2.24 -4.09
CA VAL A 324 -12.24 -1.93 -3.47
C VAL A 324 -12.13 -1.80 -1.95
N ALA A 325 -11.35 -2.65 -1.29
CA ALA A 325 -11.04 -2.52 0.13
C ALA A 325 -10.34 -1.17 0.41
N GLY A 326 -9.35 -0.80 -0.40
CA GLY A 326 -8.65 0.48 -0.30
C GLY A 326 -9.59 1.68 -0.36
N LEU A 327 -10.55 1.69 -1.29
CA LEU A 327 -11.56 2.76 -1.39
C LEU A 327 -12.42 2.89 -0.14
N GLY A 328 -12.75 1.77 0.51
CA GLY A 328 -13.49 1.77 1.77
C GLY A 328 -12.66 2.19 2.98
N LEU A 329 -11.33 2.22 2.86
CA LEU A 329 -10.39 2.54 3.94
C LEU A 329 -9.89 3.99 3.87
N THR A 330 -9.69 4.54 2.66
CA THR A 330 -9.12 5.88 2.47
C THR A 330 -9.36 6.41 1.06
N SER A 331 -9.58 7.73 0.96
CA SER A 331 -9.61 8.44 -0.33
C SER A 331 -8.28 8.35 -1.09
N SER A 332 -7.15 8.19 -0.39
CA SER A 332 -5.81 8.05 -1.00
C SER A 332 -5.67 6.80 -1.87
N SER A 333 -6.58 5.83 -1.75
CA SER A 333 -6.59 4.64 -2.61
C SER A 333 -6.83 4.98 -4.08
N VAL A 334 -7.52 6.07 -4.39
CA VAL A 334 -7.71 6.55 -5.77
C VAL A 334 -6.37 6.89 -6.42
N LEU A 335 -5.47 7.50 -5.65
CA LEU A 335 -4.15 7.94 -6.10
C LEU A 335 -3.13 6.79 -6.11
N VAL A 336 -3.13 5.95 -5.06
CA VAL A 336 -2.05 4.98 -4.81
C VAL A 336 -2.34 3.59 -5.39
N ALA A 337 -3.59 3.11 -5.37
CA ALA A 337 -3.87 1.73 -5.76
C ALA A 337 -3.64 1.45 -7.26
N PRO A 338 -4.11 2.29 -8.21
CA PRO A 338 -3.84 2.08 -9.63
C PRO A 338 -2.34 1.98 -9.98
N PRO A 339 -1.46 2.92 -9.57
CA PRO A 339 -0.03 2.81 -9.89
C PRO A 339 0.62 1.57 -9.27
N VAL A 340 0.26 1.18 -8.04
CA VAL A 340 0.79 -0.06 -7.43
C VAL A 340 0.40 -1.29 -8.26
N VAL A 341 -0.87 -1.40 -8.66
CA VAL A 341 -1.36 -2.51 -9.49
C VAL A 341 -0.59 -2.57 -10.82
N LEU A 342 -0.53 -1.45 -11.54
CA LEU A 342 0.10 -1.38 -12.85
C LEU A 342 1.61 -1.61 -12.78
N ALA A 343 2.30 -1.07 -11.77
CA ALA A 343 3.72 -1.26 -11.56
C ALA A 343 4.06 -2.72 -11.22
N ALA A 344 3.33 -3.32 -10.29
CA ALA A 344 3.53 -4.71 -9.87
C ALA A 344 3.29 -5.71 -11.01
N VAL A 345 2.19 -5.52 -11.75
CA VAL A 345 1.86 -6.36 -12.91
C VAL A 345 2.85 -6.10 -14.04
N GLY A 346 3.13 -4.84 -14.37
CA GLY A 346 4.03 -4.45 -15.45
C GLY A 346 5.45 -5.00 -15.26
N ALA A 347 6.01 -4.86 -14.06
CA ALA A 347 7.34 -5.34 -13.72
C ALA A 347 7.54 -6.83 -14.07
N THR A 348 6.54 -7.67 -13.83
CA THR A 348 6.65 -9.11 -14.05
C THR A 348 6.05 -9.57 -15.37
N ALA A 349 5.03 -8.89 -15.89
CA ALA A 349 4.45 -9.16 -17.21
C ALA A 349 5.44 -8.84 -18.33
N LEU A 350 6.20 -7.74 -18.21
CA LEU A 350 7.25 -7.38 -19.16
C LEU A 350 8.43 -8.35 -19.11
N ASP A 351 8.78 -8.85 -17.91
CA ASP A 351 9.84 -9.86 -17.74
C ASP A 351 9.51 -11.17 -18.47
N VAL A 352 8.25 -11.63 -18.39
CA VAL A 352 7.78 -12.84 -19.07
C VAL A 352 7.31 -12.62 -20.52
N GLY A 353 7.42 -11.39 -21.04
CA GLY A 353 7.05 -11.07 -22.44
C GLY A 353 5.55 -11.01 -22.72
N GLU A 354 4.70 -10.79 -21.71
CA GLU A 354 3.23 -10.79 -21.80
C GLU A 354 2.59 -9.44 -21.45
N PRO A 355 2.91 -8.35 -22.18
CA PRO A 355 2.44 -6.99 -21.85
C PRO A 355 0.91 -6.86 -21.88
N ARG A 356 0.20 -7.74 -22.60
CA ARG A 356 -1.28 -7.79 -22.62
C ARG A 356 -1.89 -7.96 -21.23
N ARG A 357 -1.14 -8.51 -20.27
CA ARG A 357 -1.58 -8.64 -18.88
C ARG A 357 -1.73 -7.29 -18.19
N ILE A 358 -0.95 -6.28 -18.58
CA ILE A 358 -1.03 -4.91 -18.05
C ILE A 358 -2.39 -4.31 -18.40
N ALA A 359 -2.78 -4.36 -19.68
CA ALA A 359 -4.08 -3.86 -20.12
C ALA A 359 -5.25 -4.55 -19.39
N ARG A 360 -5.16 -5.87 -19.18
CA ARG A 360 -6.18 -6.62 -18.42
C ARG A 360 -6.23 -6.23 -16.94
N SER A 361 -5.10 -5.81 -16.35
CA SER A 361 -5.05 -5.39 -14.94
C SER A 361 -5.72 -4.04 -14.70
N VAL A 362 -5.94 -3.23 -15.74
CA VAL A 362 -6.75 -2.00 -15.66
C VAL A 362 -8.15 -2.31 -15.13
N ALA A 363 -8.73 -3.46 -15.48
CA ALA A 363 -10.04 -3.88 -14.95
C ALA A 363 -10.04 -4.03 -13.42
N ALA A 364 -8.91 -4.41 -12.81
CA ALA A 364 -8.79 -4.48 -11.35
C ALA A 364 -8.63 -3.10 -10.71
N ALA A 365 -8.00 -2.15 -11.41
CA ALA A 365 -7.86 -0.76 -10.97
C ALA A 365 -9.10 0.11 -11.26
N ALA A 366 -10.00 -0.37 -12.13
CA ALA A 366 -11.16 0.38 -12.62
C ALA A 366 -12.03 0.99 -11.49
N PRO A 367 -12.34 0.31 -10.37
CA PRO A 367 -13.11 0.93 -9.30
C PRO A 367 -12.48 2.21 -8.75
N ALA A 368 -11.15 2.22 -8.57
CA ALA A 368 -10.44 3.41 -8.09
C ALA A 368 -10.37 4.52 -9.14
N LEU A 369 -10.17 4.16 -10.41
CA LEU A 369 -10.20 5.14 -11.50
C LEU A 369 -11.59 5.78 -11.63
N LEU A 370 -12.67 4.99 -11.55
CA LEU A 370 -14.04 5.51 -11.58
C LEU A 370 -14.35 6.38 -10.38
N ALA A 371 -13.89 6.02 -9.18
CA ALA A 371 -14.03 6.86 -7.98
C ALA A 371 -13.28 8.20 -8.12
N GLY A 372 -12.10 8.20 -8.75
CA GLY A 372 -11.37 9.41 -9.10
C GLY A 372 -12.10 10.27 -10.12
N CYS A 373 -12.61 9.66 -11.20
CA CYS A 373 -13.44 10.37 -12.19
C CYS A 373 -14.69 10.97 -11.54
N TYR A 374 -15.34 10.25 -10.63
CA TYR A 374 -16.47 10.77 -9.88
C TYR A 374 -16.09 12.01 -9.05
N ALA A 375 -14.99 11.97 -8.31
CA ALA A 375 -14.51 13.11 -7.52
C ALA A 375 -14.24 14.35 -8.40
N LEU A 376 -13.65 14.15 -9.59
CA LEU A 376 -13.41 15.22 -10.57
C LEU A 376 -14.70 15.80 -11.16
N VAL A 377 -15.66 14.95 -11.50
CA VAL A 377 -16.95 15.37 -12.07
C VAL A 377 -17.85 16.03 -11.01
N ALA A 378 -17.72 15.63 -9.74
CA ALA A 378 -18.47 16.21 -8.64
C ALA A 378 -18.08 17.68 -8.37
N VAL A 379 -16.88 18.11 -8.78
CA VAL A 379 -16.43 19.51 -8.71
C VAL A 379 -15.85 19.94 -10.07
N PRO A 380 -16.69 20.24 -11.07
CA PRO A 380 -16.24 20.52 -12.44
C PRO A 380 -15.28 21.70 -12.57
N GLN A 381 -15.30 22.65 -11.62
CA GLN A 381 -14.38 23.78 -11.55
C GLN A 381 -12.91 23.30 -11.53
N ARG A 382 -12.63 22.18 -10.84
CA ARG A 382 -11.28 21.58 -10.74
C ARG A 382 -10.76 21.04 -12.07
N LEU A 383 -11.64 20.65 -13.00
CA LEU A 383 -11.22 20.24 -14.35
C LEU A 383 -10.74 21.44 -15.17
N GLY A 384 -11.33 22.61 -14.98
CA GLY A 384 -10.87 23.86 -15.58
C GLY A 384 -9.50 24.26 -15.06
N ASP A 385 -9.29 24.15 -13.75
CA ASP A 385 -8.02 24.47 -13.10
C ASP A 385 -6.92 23.49 -13.52
N ALA A 386 -7.17 22.17 -13.47
CA ALA A 386 -6.23 21.16 -13.94
C ALA A 386 -5.92 21.28 -15.45
N GLY A 387 -6.94 21.60 -16.26
CA GLY A 387 -6.78 21.89 -17.68
C GLY A 387 -5.95 23.14 -17.96
N ALA A 388 -6.04 24.17 -17.11
CA ALA A 388 -5.20 25.36 -17.17
C ALA A 388 -3.75 25.06 -16.76
N VAL A 389 -3.51 24.14 -15.82
CA VAL A 389 -2.17 23.64 -15.48
C VAL A 389 -1.57 22.83 -16.63
N LEU A 390 -2.35 21.97 -17.30
CA LEU A 390 -1.89 21.18 -18.45
C LEU A 390 -1.76 22.00 -19.74
N GLY A 391 -2.59 23.02 -19.93
CA GLY A 391 -2.66 23.87 -21.12
C GLY A 391 -1.53 24.89 -21.22
N PHE A 392 -0.82 25.13 -20.13
CA PHE A 392 0.41 25.92 -20.09
C PHE A 392 1.60 25.00 -19.80
N LEU A 393 2.32 24.59 -20.85
CA LEU A 393 3.75 24.29 -20.77
C LEU A 393 4.52 25.58 -20.41
N ASP A 394 4.17 26.21 -19.30
CA ASP A 394 4.89 27.35 -18.79
C ASP A 394 6.17 26.80 -18.15
N VAL A 395 7.27 26.93 -18.88
CA VAL A 395 8.62 26.60 -18.39
C VAL A 395 8.86 27.25 -17.03
N ARG A 396 8.21 28.39 -16.72
CA ARG A 396 8.29 29.02 -15.40
C ARG A 396 7.63 28.21 -14.29
N ARG A 397 6.45 27.60 -14.49
CA ARG A 397 5.83 26.71 -13.49
C ARG A 397 6.52 25.35 -13.38
N PHE A 398 7.13 24.87 -14.46
CA PHE A 398 8.02 23.70 -14.40
C PHE A 398 9.27 23.95 -13.52
N LEU A 399 9.66 25.22 -13.40
CA LEU A 399 10.83 25.70 -12.66
C LEU A 399 10.48 26.26 -11.26
N ASP A 400 9.23 26.65 -11.03
CA ASP A 400 8.69 27.28 -9.82
C ASP A 400 7.37 26.57 -9.46
N SER A 401 7.51 25.37 -8.88
CA SER A 401 6.40 24.51 -8.48
C SER A 401 5.87 24.98 -7.13
N GLY A 402 4.54 25.08 -6.99
CA GLY A 402 3.93 25.47 -5.71
C GLY A 402 3.98 24.34 -4.68
N THR A 403 4.06 23.09 -5.15
CA THR A 403 4.18 21.88 -4.31
C THR A 403 5.56 21.25 -4.49
N GLU A 404 6.51 21.64 -3.65
CA GLU A 404 7.90 21.18 -3.79
C GLU A 404 8.05 19.66 -3.50
N PRO A 405 8.58 18.87 -4.46
CA PRO A 405 8.70 17.42 -4.27
C PRO A 405 9.63 16.99 -3.14
N ILE A 406 10.63 17.81 -2.82
CA ILE A 406 11.55 17.61 -1.70
C ILE A 406 10.83 17.75 -0.35
N ALA A 407 9.95 18.75 -0.19
CA ALA A 407 9.10 18.87 1.00
C ALA A 407 8.22 17.63 1.20
N MET A 408 7.75 16.99 0.11
CA MET A 408 7.04 15.71 0.21
C MET A 408 7.93 14.56 0.70
N LEU A 409 9.19 14.54 0.28
CA LEU A 409 10.18 13.56 0.74
C LEU A 409 10.48 13.76 2.22
N GLU A 410 10.73 14.98 2.66
CA GLU A 410 11.00 15.32 4.06
C GLU A 410 9.78 15.04 4.95
N MET A 411 8.57 15.31 4.46
CA MET A 411 7.33 15.02 5.18
C MET A 411 7.14 13.51 5.46
N VAL A 412 7.76 12.63 4.68
CA VAL A 412 7.63 11.17 4.84
C VAL A 412 8.88 10.53 5.44
N PHE A 413 10.06 10.89 4.96
CA PHE A 413 11.33 10.28 5.35
C PHE A 413 12.08 11.08 6.43
N GLY A 414 11.67 12.32 6.68
CA GLY A 414 12.42 13.26 7.50
C GLY A 414 13.73 13.67 6.84
N GLU A 415 14.71 14.02 7.67
CA GLU A 415 16.05 14.43 7.27
C GLU A 415 17.12 13.49 7.85
N GLY A 416 18.34 13.58 7.30
CA GLY A 416 19.52 12.96 7.88
C GLY A 416 19.57 11.44 7.74
N LEU A 417 19.97 10.74 8.80
CA LEU A 417 20.28 9.30 8.73
C LEU A 417 19.03 8.43 8.47
N ALA A 418 17.87 8.79 9.03
CA ALA A 418 16.63 8.05 8.82
C ALA A 418 16.20 8.13 7.34
N ALA A 419 16.23 9.34 6.78
CA ALA A 419 15.96 9.57 5.37
C ALA A 419 16.95 8.85 4.47
N LEU A 420 18.25 8.89 4.79
CA LEU A 420 19.29 8.19 4.05
C LEU A 420 19.02 6.69 4.01
N VAL A 421 18.66 6.06 5.13
CA VAL A 421 18.36 4.61 5.17
C VAL A 421 17.15 4.28 4.29
N ALA A 422 16.06 5.05 4.39
CA ALA A 422 14.85 4.84 3.60
C ALA A 422 15.11 5.02 2.09
N LEU A 423 15.75 6.12 1.70
CA LEU A 423 16.05 6.45 0.32
C LEU A 423 17.09 5.50 -0.29
N ALA A 424 18.13 5.14 0.46
CA ALA A 424 19.12 4.15 0.03
C ALA A 424 18.44 2.80 -0.23
N ALA A 425 17.57 2.36 0.67
CA ALA A 425 16.81 1.13 0.47
C ALA A 425 15.89 1.23 -0.76
N ALA A 426 15.16 2.33 -0.92
CA ALA A 426 14.28 2.55 -2.07
C ALA A 426 15.05 2.48 -3.40
N LEU A 427 16.24 3.07 -3.47
CA LEU A 427 17.05 3.12 -4.69
C LEU A 427 17.91 1.88 -4.94
N THR A 428 18.14 1.01 -3.94
CA THR A 428 19.09 -0.11 -4.05
C THR A 428 18.54 -1.50 -3.71
N ALA A 429 17.36 -1.65 -3.10
CA ALA A 429 16.81 -2.95 -2.71
C ALA A 429 16.68 -3.95 -3.88
N TRP A 430 16.44 -3.45 -5.10
CA TRP A 430 16.40 -4.28 -6.30
C TRP A 430 17.71 -5.03 -6.56
N ALA A 431 18.85 -4.56 -6.05
CA ALA A 431 20.14 -5.20 -6.28
C ALA A 431 20.36 -6.46 -5.43
N VAL A 432 19.62 -6.62 -4.34
CA VAL A 432 19.82 -7.72 -3.37
C VAL A 432 19.08 -8.99 -3.77
N VAL A 433 17.98 -8.86 -4.51
CA VAL A 433 17.17 -10.00 -4.94
C VAL A 433 17.74 -10.70 -6.17
N GLY A 434 17.60 -12.04 -6.19
CA GLY A 434 18.23 -12.89 -7.20
C GLY A 434 17.53 -12.85 -8.56
N SER A 435 16.19 -12.94 -8.57
CA SER A 435 15.41 -13.08 -9.81
C SER A 435 15.20 -11.74 -10.51
N ARG A 436 15.35 -11.71 -11.83
CA ARG A 436 15.13 -10.52 -12.68
C ARG A 436 13.72 -9.93 -12.46
N GLY A 437 12.69 -10.76 -12.47
CA GLY A 437 11.32 -10.32 -12.18
C GLY A 437 11.17 -9.66 -10.80
N SER A 438 11.83 -10.18 -9.75
CA SER A 438 11.83 -9.54 -8.44
C SER A 438 12.61 -8.22 -8.43
N ARG A 439 13.75 -8.14 -9.14
CA ARG A 439 14.51 -6.88 -9.30
C ARG A 439 13.64 -5.82 -9.97
N MET A 440 12.94 -6.19 -11.03
CA MET A 440 12.01 -5.30 -11.74
C MET A 440 10.87 -4.83 -10.83
N VAL A 441 10.33 -5.70 -9.96
CA VAL A 441 9.28 -5.32 -9.00
C VAL A 441 9.79 -4.26 -8.01
N PHE A 442 10.96 -4.48 -7.41
CA PHE A 442 11.55 -3.51 -6.48
C PHE A 442 12.03 -2.23 -7.15
N LEU A 443 12.33 -2.25 -8.46
CA LEU A 443 12.64 -1.03 -9.22
C LEU A 443 11.38 -0.28 -9.67
N ALA A 444 10.25 -0.96 -9.88
CA ALA A 444 9.04 -0.35 -10.41
C ALA A 444 8.42 0.70 -9.48
N GLY A 445 8.46 0.48 -8.16
CA GLY A 445 8.01 1.49 -7.19
C GLY A 445 8.79 2.80 -7.29
N PRO A 446 10.13 2.78 -7.17
CA PRO A 446 10.99 3.94 -7.36
C PRO A 446 10.80 4.62 -8.72
N VAL A 447 10.63 3.87 -9.80
CA VAL A 447 10.35 4.43 -11.12
C VAL A 447 9.04 5.20 -11.15
N VAL A 448 7.98 4.67 -10.54
CA VAL A 448 6.69 5.37 -10.48
C VAL A 448 6.76 6.60 -9.57
N VAL A 449 7.41 6.49 -8.42
CA VAL A 449 7.49 7.58 -7.46
C VAL A 449 8.46 8.66 -7.93
N PHE A 450 9.75 8.36 -7.99
CA PHE A 450 10.78 9.35 -8.32
C PHE A 450 10.77 9.72 -9.80
N GLY A 451 10.40 8.79 -10.68
CA GLY A 451 10.40 9.02 -12.12
C GLY A 451 9.10 9.63 -12.66
N ALA A 452 7.95 9.44 -12.01
CA ALA A 452 6.66 9.95 -12.50
C ALA A 452 5.97 10.91 -11.53
N PHE A 453 5.68 10.50 -10.30
CA PHE A 453 4.95 11.37 -9.35
C PHE A 453 5.74 12.62 -8.95
N LEU A 454 7.05 12.47 -8.73
CA LEU A 454 7.91 13.60 -8.36
C LEU A 454 8.53 14.29 -9.59
N ALA A 455 8.01 14.03 -10.79
CA ALA A 455 8.40 14.81 -11.96
C ALA A 455 7.92 16.27 -11.80
N PRO A 456 8.73 17.27 -12.21
CA PRO A 456 8.36 18.66 -12.00
C PRO A 456 6.98 18.98 -12.63
N GLY A 457 6.13 19.67 -11.87
CA GLY A 457 4.76 20.04 -12.25
C GLY A 457 3.69 18.94 -12.10
N VAL A 458 4.06 17.67 -11.85
CA VAL A 458 3.05 16.61 -11.69
C VAL A 458 2.26 16.77 -10.40
N LEU A 459 2.92 17.13 -9.29
CA LEU A 459 2.24 17.38 -8.02
C LEU A 459 1.29 18.58 -8.10
N ASP A 460 1.67 19.65 -8.81
CA ASP A 460 0.79 20.81 -9.03
C ASP A 460 -0.46 20.45 -9.84
N VAL A 461 -0.33 19.57 -10.85
CA VAL A 461 -1.49 19.06 -11.61
C VAL A 461 -2.41 18.24 -10.70
N LEU A 462 -1.84 17.40 -9.84
CA LEU A 462 -2.61 16.61 -8.88
C LEU A 462 -3.31 17.52 -7.87
N ASP A 463 -2.63 18.56 -7.40
CA ASP A 463 -3.21 19.52 -6.47
C ASP A 463 -4.37 20.28 -7.08
N ALA A 464 -4.19 20.87 -8.27
CA ALA A 464 -5.25 21.56 -9.00
C ALA A 464 -6.46 20.67 -9.29
N ALA A 465 -6.24 19.38 -9.53
CA ALA A 465 -7.32 18.44 -9.83
C ALA A 465 -8.11 18.01 -8.57
N GLY A 466 -7.54 18.09 -7.37
CA GLY A 466 -8.08 17.37 -6.22
C GLY A 466 -7.85 17.95 -4.83
N GLU A 467 -7.24 19.14 -4.68
CA GLU A 467 -6.62 19.61 -3.42
C GLU A 467 -5.67 18.55 -2.86
N ALA A 468 -4.89 17.97 -3.77
CA ALA A 468 -4.00 16.87 -3.45
C ALA A 468 -2.81 17.31 -2.60
N ASP A 469 -2.51 18.60 -2.38
CA ASP A 469 -1.36 19.03 -1.57
C ASP A 469 -1.38 18.38 -0.16
N ALA A 470 -2.55 18.32 0.49
CA ALA A 470 -2.73 17.66 1.78
C ALA A 470 -2.45 16.13 1.77
N VAL A 471 -2.35 15.53 0.57
CA VAL A 471 -2.32 14.08 0.31
C VAL A 471 -1.16 13.70 -0.63
N ALA A 472 -0.44 14.65 -1.22
CA ALA A 472 0.50 14.45 -2.33
C ALA A 472 1.71 13.63 -1.89
N TRP A 473 2.17 13.85 -0.67
CA TRP A 473 3.18 13.04 0.00
C TRP A 473 2.81 11.55 0.08
N ARG A 474 1.51 11.20 0.05
CA ARG A 474 1.06 9.79 0.03
C ARG A 474 1.32 9.10 -1.30
N THR A 475 1.74 9.79 -2.35
CA THR A 475 2.28 9.14 -3.56
C THR A 475 3.50 8.26 -3.24
N LEU A 476 4.25 8.60 -2.18
CA LEU A 476 5.38 7.81 -1.67
C LEU A 476 4.94 6.44 -1.13
N TRP A 477 3.66 6.26 -0.77
CA TRP A 477 3.10 4.98 -0.33
C TRP A 477 3.06 3.91 -1.42
N VAL A 478 3.31 4.27 -2.68
CA VAL A 478 3.51 3.29 -3.75
C VAL A 478 4.73 2.41 -3.45
N LEU A 479 5.73 2.93 -2.72
CA LEU A 479 6.91 2.17 -2.33
C LEU A 479 6.55 1.10 -1.28
N PRO A 480 6.89 -0.19 -1.51
CA PRO A 480 6.85 -1.21 -0.47
C PRO A 480 8.06 -1.06 0.47
N LEU A 481 8.21 0.13 1.05
CA LEU A 481 9.42 0.58 1.75
C LEU A 481 9.85 -0.35 2.90
N PRO A 482 8.95 -0.85 3.78
CA PRO A 482 9.38 -1.77 4.84
C PRO A 482 10.01 -3.05 4.30
N ALA A 483 9.52 -3.54 3.16
CA ALA A 483 10.12 -4.69 2.48
C ALA A 483 11.45 -4.33 1.81
N MET A 484 11.59 -3.12 1.24
CA MET A 484 12.85 -2.64 0.65
C MET A 484 13.93 -2.50 1.70
N VAL A 485 13.66 -1.84 2.83
CA VAL A 485 14.61 -1.69 3.94
C VAL A 485 15.00 -3.05 4.50
N GLY A 486 14.00 -3.91 4.73
CA GLY A 486 14.23 -5.26 5.23
C GLY A 486 15.14 -6.12 4.35
N LEU A 487 15.20 -5.85 3.05
CA LEU A 487 16.04 -6.63 2.12
C LEU A 487 17.51 -6.21 2.11
N VAL A 488 17.82 -4.97 2.50
CA VAL A 488 19.18 -4.41 2.39
C VAL A 488 20.03 -4.68 3.63
N VAL A 489 19.39 -5.11 4.73
CA VAL A 489 20.01 -5.64 5.96
C VAL A 489 20.34 -7.12 5.79
#